data_AF-A0A2N3B7B1-F1
#
_entry.id   AF-A0A2N3B7B1-F1
#
_cell.length_a   1.000
_cell.length_b   1.000
_cell.length_c   1.000
_cell.angle_alpha   90.00
_cell.angle_beta   90.00
_cell.angle_gamma   90.00
#
_symmetry.space_group_name_H-M   'P 1'
#
loop_
_entity.id
_entity.type
_entity.pdbx_description
1 polymer ?
#
loop_
_entity_poly.entity_id
_entity_poly.type
_entity_poly.pdbx_seq_one_letter_code
_entity_poly.pdbx_strand_id
1 'polypeptide(L)' 'MIPTLIKDIVEDQQGAAAIEYGLILALIFIAMVASLSSVADSTIDMWADVEAKSSEAMSN' A
#
# COMPACT_ATOMS: atom_id res chain seq x y z
N MET A 1 -0.77 43.29 7.32
CA MET A 1 -0.51 42.19 6.36
C MET A 1 -0.73 40.80 6.96
N ILE A 2 -0.45 40.57 8.25
CA ILE A 2 -0.77 39.30 8.97
C ILE A 2 -2.28 38.94 9.05
N PRO A 3 -3.24 39.89 9.20
CA PRO A 3 -4.64 39.51 9.45
C PRO A 3 -5.36 38.89 8.24
N THR A 4 -4.92 39.18 7.02
CA THR A 4 -5.50 38.57 5.81
C THR A 4 -5.03 37.13 5.63
N LEU A 5 -3.76 36.84 5.94
CA LEU A 5 -3.18 35.50 5.82
C LEU A 5 -3.95 34.44 6.64
N ILE A 6 -4.29 34.76 7.89
CA ILE A 6 -5.03 33.83 8.76
C ILE A 6 -6.45 33.61 8.23
N LYS A 7 -7.10 34.65 7.71
CA LYS A 7 -8.42 34.53 7.09
C LYS A 7 -8.36 33.65 5.84
N ASP A 8 -7.37 33.86 4.98
CA ASP A 8 -7.20 33.11 3.73
C ASP A 8 -6.94 31.63 4.00
N ILE A 9 -6.15 31.29 5.03
CA ILE A 9 -5.90 29.89 5.43
C ILE A 9 -7.18 29.22 5.96
N VAL A 10 -8.00 29.92 6.73
CA VAL A 10 -9.23 29.36 7.31
C VAL A 10 -10.31 29.17 6.23
N GLU A 11 -10.30 29.98 5.17
CA GLU A 11 -11.24 29.88 4.04
C GLU A 11 -10.73 28.92 2.93
N ASP A 12 -9.50 28.39 3.02
CA ASP A 12 -8.90 27.56 1.97
C ASP A 12 -9.45 26.12 1.94
N GLN A 13 -10.32 25.89 0.96
CA GLN A 13 -10.89 24.56 0.65
C GLN A 13 -9.92 23.63 -0.07
N GLN A 14 -8.91 24.16 -0.78
CA GLN A 14 -7.92 23.33 -1.48
C GLN A 14 -7.00 22.61 -0.50
N GLY A 15 -6.62 23.27 0.59
CA GLY A 15 -5.87 22.64 1.68
C GLY A 15 -6.64 21.49 2.34
N ALA A 16 -7.94 21.66 2.58
CA ALA A 16 -8.81 20.61 3.09
C ALA A 16 -8.93 19.43 2.10
N ALA A 17 -9.13 19.72 0.81
CA ALA A 17 -9.20 18.70 -0.23
C ALA A 17 -7.89 17.91 -0.38
N ALA A 18 -6.73 18.55 -0.23
CA ALA A 18 -5.43 17.88 -0.27
C ALA A 18 -5.29 16.81 0.84
N ILE A 19 -5.87 17.07 2.02
CA ILE A 19 -5.88 16.11 3.14
C ILE A 19 -6.81 14.92 2.82
N GLU A 20 -7.99 15.17 2.26
CA GLU A 20 -8.94 14.12 1.90
C GLU A 20 -8.38 13.20 0.81
N TYR A 21 -7.87 13.77 -0.28
CA TYR A 21 -7.23 12.97 -1.34
C TYR A 21 -5.96 12.28 -0.84
N GLY A 22 -5.19 12.92 0.04
CA GLY A 22 -4.04 12.29 0.71
C GLY A 22 -4.44 11.08 1.56
N LEU A 23 -5.55 11.18 2.31
CA LEU A 23 -6.08 10.08 3.10
C LEU A 23 -6.57 8.93 2.21
N ILE A 24 -7.30 9.22 1.13
CA ILE A 24 -7.77 8.20 0.17
C ILE A 24 -6.56 7.46 -0.44
N LEU A 25 -5.54 8.20 -0.88
CA LEU A 25 -4.32 7.60 -1.43
C LEU A 25 -3.57 6.75 -0.41
N ALA A 26 -3.50 7.19 0.86
CA ALA A 26 -2.89 6.41 1.93
C ALA A 26 -3.64 5.08 2.16
N LEU A 27 -4.98 5.11 2.18
CA LEU A 27 -5.79 3.90 2.33
C LEU A 27 -5.65 2.94 1.16
N ILE A 28 -5.61 3.46 -0.07
CA ILE A 28 -5.37 2.65 -1.28
C ILE A 28 -3.98 2.02 -1.21
N PHE A 29 -2.96 2.78 -0.82
CA PHE A 29 -1.59 2.28 -0.68
C PHE A 29 -1.50 1.13 0.32
N ILE A 30 -2.13 1.25 1.48
CA ILE A 30 -2.17 0.18 2.49
C ILE A 30 -2.83 -1.08 1.94
N ALA A 31 -3.96 -0.95 1.24
CA ALA A 31 -4.65 -2.08 0.63
C ALA A 31 -3.79 -2.76 -0.46
N MET A 32 -3.06 -1.98 -1.26
CA MET A 32 -2.14 -2.50 -2.26
C MET A 32 -0.99 -3.29 -1.62
N VAL A 33 -0.36 -2.75 -0.58
CA VAL A 33 0.73 -3.43 0.14
C VAL A 33 0.24 -4.76 0.74
N ALA A 34 -0.93 -4.77 1.38
CA ALA A 34 -1.51 -6.00 1.95
C ALA A 34 -1.76 -7.08 0.87
N SER A 35 -2.29 -6.66 -0.28
CA SER A 35 -2.56 -7.56 -1.40
C SER A 35 -1.26 -8.10 -2.02
N LEU A 36 -0.25 -7.24 -2.15
CA LEU A 36 1.07 -7.62 -2.68
C LEU A 36 1.78 -8.62 -1.76
N SER A 37 1.71 -8.45 -0.45
CA SER A 37 2.26 -9.41 0.53
C SER A 37 1.63 -10.79 0.35
N SER A 38 0.31 -10.88 0.20
CA SER A 38 -0.37 -12.17 -0.02
C SER A 38 0.09 -12.87 -1.30
N VAL A 39 0.30 -12.12 -2.39
CA VAL A 39 0.84 -12.67 -3.64
C VAL A 39 2.28 -13.15 -3.48
N ALA A 40 3.10 -12.41 -2.74
CA ALA A 40 4.48 -12.79 -2.46
C ALA A 40 4.54 -14.09 -1.65
N ASP A 41 3.76 -14.19 -0.58
CA ASP A 41 3.69 -15.38 0.27
C ASP A 41 3.25 -16.61 -0.53
N SER A 42 2.17 -16.48 -1.32
CA SER A 42 1.70 -17.58 -2.18
C SER A 42 2.74 -17.99 -3.23
N THR A 43 3.54 -17.05 -3.73
CA THR A 43 4.61 -17.35 -4.70
C THR A 43 5.76 -18.10 -4.03
N ILE A 44 6.14 -17.70 -2.81
CA ILE A 44 7.16 -18.39 -2.01
C ILE A 44 6.71 -19.82 -1.72
N ASP A 45 5.47 -20.01 -1.26
CA ASP A 45 4.90 -21.33 -0.96
C ASP A 45 4.88 -22.24 -2.19
N MET A 46 4.52 -21.69 -3.36
CA MET A 46 4.55 -22.44 -4.62
C MET A 46 5.96 -22.94 -4.95
N TRP A 47 6.98 -22.10 -4.81
CA TRP A 47 8.36 -22.51 -5.09
C TRP A 47 8.90 -23.49 -4.05
N ALA A 48 8.51 -23.36 -2.78
CA ALA A 48 8.85 -24.33 -1.74
C ALA A 48 8.24 -25.71 -2.03
N ASP A 49 6.99 -25.78 -2.52
CA ASP A 49 6.34 -27.03 -2.92
C ASP A 49 7.05 -27.67 -4.14
N VAL A 50 7.44 -26.86 -5.13
CA VAL A 50 8.23 -27.33 -6.28
C VAL A 50 9.58 -27.88 -5.84
N GLU A 51 10.29 -27.18 -4.96
CA GLU A 51 11.57 -27.64 -4.41
C GLU A 51 11.42 -28.98 -3.69
N ALA A 52 10.42 -29.09 -2.80
CA ALA A 52 10.15 -30.32 -2.05
C ALA A 52 9.87 -31.51 -2.98
N LYS A 53 8.98 -31.33 -3.96
CA LYS A 53 8.63 -32.38 -4.93
C LYS A 53 9.80 -32.76 -5.82
N SER A 54 10.61 -31.79 -6.24
CA SER A 54 11.81 -32.07 -7.02
C SER A 54 12.82 -32.89 -6.22
N SER A 55 13.05 -32.55 -4.95
CA SER A 55 13.94 -33.30 -4.07
C SER A 55 13.44 -34.73 -3.84
N GLU A 56 12.14 -34.91 -3.63
CA GLU A 56 11.53 -36.23 -3.45
C GLU A 56 11.69 -37.10 -4.70
N ALA A 57 11.45 -36.53 -5.89
CA ALA A 57 11.61 -37.23 -7.16
C ALA A 57 13.06 -37.64 -7.45
N MET A 58 14.05 -36.84 -7.00
CA MET A 58 15.47 -37.14 -7.16
C MET A 58 16.01 -38.17 -6.16
N SER A 59 15.32 -38.37 -5.03
CA SER A 59 15.73 -39.30 -3.98
C SER A 59 15.16 -40.72 -4.16
N ASN A 60 14.28 -40.93 -5.13
CA ASN A 60 13.75 -42.24 -5.52
C ASN A 60 14.47 -42.79 -6.76
#